data_AF-A0A0R3RDP0-F1
#
_entry.id   AF-A0A0R3RDP0-F1
#
_cell.length_a   1.000
_cell.length_b   1.000
_cell.length_c   1.000
_cell.angle_alpha   90.00
_cell.angle_beta   90.00
_cell.angle_gamma   90.00
#
_symmetry.space_group_name_H-M   'P 1'
#
loop_
_entity.id
_entity.type
_entity.pdbx_description
1 polymer ?
#
loop_
_entity_poly.entity_id
_entity_poly.type
_entity_poly.pdbx_seq_one_letter_code
_entity_poly.pdbx_strand_id
1 'polypeptide(L)'
;LSLDRVSLVDQIEYKFNFCIQYLPKTAKFILIGHSIGSYLMLRILPDLLKHKFNVIRCIALFPTIEHMAESPNGKRLLPWLKKCRNWDGTVQMMLSCLRYLPNSVKERICTFLMGNGCRYFPPCILQSAIEIIDVNVIRNIIFMAVDELITVSNLDESLLYHSNRCRFLYGTVDQWCPLRYALEMQKRLGNGIFIINYLKFHYLH
;
A
#
# COMPACT_ATOMS: atom_id res chain seq x y z
N LEU A 1 3.80 -12.79 24.64
CA LEU A 1 4.59 -12.21 23.53
C LEU A 1 3.71 -11.16 22.86
N SER A 2 3.88 -9.89 23.23
CA SER A 2 3.24 -8.78 22.53
C SER A 2 3.72 -8.81 21.08
N LEU A 3 2.81 -9.10 20.15
CA LEU A 3 3.07 -8.84 18.74
C LEU A 3 2.97 -7.34 18.57
N ASP A 4 4.12 -6.69 18.41
CA ASP A 4 4.19 -5.26 18.15
C ASP A 4 3.37 -4.97 16.89
N ARG A 5 2.32 -4.18 17.08
CA ARG A 5 1.44 -3.75 16.00
C ARG A 5 2.20 -2.71 15.19
N VAL A 6 2.43 -2.98 13.92
CA VAL A 6 3.11 -2.05 13.02
C VAL A 6 2.11 -0.97 12.61
N SER A 7 2.38 0.29 12.96
CA SER A 7 1.62 1.46 12.50
C SER A 7 2.13 1.97 11.15
N LEU A 8 1.39 2.86 10.51
CA LEU A 8 1.83 3.52 9.28
C LEU A 8 3.12 4.34 9.50
N VAL A 9 3.28 4.94 10.68
CA VAL A 9 4.49 5.71 11.02
C VAL A 9 5.70 4.78 11.09
N ASP A 10 5.55 3.61 11.72
CA ASP A 10 6.62 2.60 11.79
C ASP A 10 7.01 2.13 10.37
N GLN A 11 6.04 1.99 9.46
CA GLN A 11 6.32 1.64 8.06
C GLN A 11 7.14 2.73 7.34
N ILE A 12 6.87 4.01 7.59
CA ILE A 12 7.62 5.14 7.02
C ILE A 12 9.06 5.10 7.52
N GLU A 13 9.24 5.02 8.84
CA GLU A 13 10.56 5.01 9.46
C GLU A 13 11.39 3.81 9.01
N TYR A 14 10.79 2.61 9.00
CA TYR A 14 11.47 1.40 8.55
C TYR A 14 11.95 1.50 7.10
N LYS A 15 11.11 2.00 6.19
CA LYS A 15 11.48 2.16 4.77
C LYS A 15 12.54 3.24 4.58
N PHE A 16 12.47 4.33 5.33
CA PHE A 16 13.50 5.37 5.32
C PHE A 16 14.85 4.83 5.82
N ASN A 17 14.86 4.12 6.94
CA ASN A 17 16.07 3.50 7.50
C ASN A 17 16.69 2.47 6.54
N PHE A 18 15.85 1.67 5.88
CA PHE A 18 16.30 0.76 4.82
C PHE A 18 17.03 1.52 3.69
N CYS A 19 16.46 2.65 3.23
CA CYS A 19 17.11 3.49 2.23
C CYS A 19 18.48 4.01 2.71
N ILE A 20 18.56 4.47 3.96
CA ILE A 20 19.81 4.98 4.54
C ILE A 20 20.88 3.89 4.64
N GLN A 21 20.49 2.69 5.06
CA GLN A 21 21.42 1.60 5.33
C GLN A 21 21.95 0.94 4.05
N TYR A 22 21.10 0.75 3.03
CA TYR A 22 21.43 -0.10 1.90
C TYR A 22 21.59 0.64 0.57
N LEU A 23 21.08 1.87 0.42
CA LEU A 23 21.16 2.56 -0.86
C LEU A 23 22.45 3.39 -1.02
N PRO A 24 23.19 3.23 -2.13
CA PRO A 24 24.39 4.02 -2.39
C PRO A 24 24.03 5.46 -2.79
N LYS A 25 24.59 6.46 -2.10
CA LYS A 25 24.27 7.89 -2.33
C LYS A 25 24.64 8.40 -3.72
N THR A 26 25.62 7.78 -4.37
CA THR A 26 26.10 8.16 -5.72
C THR A 26 25.18 7.69 -6.84
N ALA A 27 24.34 6.68 -6.58
CA ALA A 27 23.43 6.15 -7.58
C ALA A 27 22.23 7.08 -7.78
N LYS A 28 21.70 7.06 -9.00
CA LYS A 28 20.48 7.76 -9.35
C LYS A 28 19.27 6.86 -9.08
N PHE A 29 18.27 7.37 -8.36
CA PHE A 29 17.09 6.61 -7.97
C PHE A 29 15.82 7.11 -8.68
N ILE A 30 14.97 6.16 -9.05
CA ILE A 30 13.57 6.40 -9.38
C ILE A 30 12.74 5.67 -8.33
N LEU A 31 11.95 6.41 -7.57
CA LEU A 31 11.06 5.81 -6.57
C LEU A 31 9.71 5.55 -7.21
N ILE A 32 9.16 4.37 -6.96
CA ILE A 32 7.83 3.99 -7.45
C ILE A 32 7.01 3.55 -6.25
N GLY A 33 5.93 4.28 -5.98
CA GLY A 33 4.95 3.95 -4.98
C GLY A 33 3.67 3.48 -5.65
N HIS A 34 3.06 2.41 -5.14
CA HIS A 34 1.75 1.93 -5.59
C HIS A 34 0.75 2.04 -4.45
N SER A 35 -0.47 2.55 -4.71
CA SER A 35 -1.51 2.72 -3.69
C SER A 35 -0.95 3.46 -2.46
N ILE A 36 -1.03 2.88 -1.26
CA ILE A 36 -0.49 3.44 -0.02
C ILE A 36 1.04 3.64 -0.07
N GLY A 37 1.73 2.84 -0.88
CA GLY A 37 3.16 3.01 -1.15
C GLY A 37 3.48 4.37 -1.81
N SER A 38 2.53 4.97 -2.52
CA SER A 38 2.68 6.36 -3.01
C SER A 38 2.74 7.36 -1.87
N TYR A 39 1.89 7.21 -0.86
CA TYR A 39 1.90 8.05 0.34
C TYR A 39 3.22 7.90 1.09
N LEU A 40 3.65 6.67 1.35
CA LEU A 40 4.92 6.36 2.02
C LEU A 40 6.10 6.98 1.28
N MET A 41 6.16 6.80 -0.04
CA MET A 41 7.21 7.37 -0.89
C MET A 41 7.26 8.90 -0.79
N LEU A 42 6.11 9.58 -0.84
CA LEU A 42 6.06 11.04 -0.76
C LEU A 42 6.45 11.54 0.64
N ARG A 43 6.14 10.79 1.70
CA ARG A 43 6.55 11.12 3.08
C ARG A 43 8.06 11.00 3.30
N ILE A 44 8.72 9.99 2.75
CA ILE A 44 10.17 9.80 2.91
C ILE A 44 11.00 10.69 1.97
N LEU A 45 10.42 11.17 0.87
CA LEU A 45 11.13 11.92 -0.17
C LEU A 45 11.87 13.17 0.36
N PRO A 46 11.25 14.06 1.17
CA PRO A 46 11.96 15.22 1.74
C PRO A 46 13.21 14.82 2.52
N ASP A 47 13.12 13.78 3.34
CA ASP A 47 14.24 13.29 4.16
C ASP A 47 15.33 12.67 3.28
N LEU A 48 14.97 11.89 2.26
CA LEU A 48 15.96 11.36 1.31
C LEU A 48 16.72 12.49 0.60
N LEU A 49 16.04 13.55 0.20
CA LEU A 49 16.70 14.72 -0.41
C LEU A 49 17.61 15.44 0.59
N LYS A 50 17.19 15.60 1.84
CA LYS A 50 18.00 16.16 2.94
C LYS A 50 19.27 15.34 3.19
N HIS A 51 19.19 14.02 3.08
CA HIS A 51 20.32 13.10 3.21
C HIS A 51 21.19 12.98 1.93
N LYS A 52 20.98 13.86 0.94
CA LYS A 52 21.72 13.97 -0.32
C LYS A 52 21.58 12.74 -1.24
N PHE A 53 20.47 12.01 -1.18
CA PHE A 53 20.18 10.98 -2.18
C PHE A 53 19.82 11.60 -3.53
N ASN A 54 20.33 11.00 -4.61
CA ASN A 54 20.07 11.47 -5.97
C ASN A 54 18.77 10.88 -6.54
N VAL A 55 17.63 11.33 -6.02
CA VAL A 55 16.31 10.93 -6.52
C VAL A 55 15.96 11.76 -7.76
N ILE A 56 16.00 11.13 -8.94
CA ILE A 56 15.67 11.78 -10.22
C ILE A 56 14.16 12.02 -10.31
N ARG A 57 13.37 11.00 -10.01
CA ARG A 57 11.93 11.00 -10.27
C ARG A 57 11.19 10.09 -9.28
N CYS A 58 9.97 10.47 -8.97
CA CYS A 58 9.03 9.66 -8.20
C CYS A 58 7.82 9.35 -9.08
N ILE A 59 7.33 8.11 -9.07
CA ILE A 59 6.15 7.68 -9.81
C ILE A 59 5.15 7.14 -8.79
N ALA A 60 4.03 7.84 -8.67
CA ALA A 60 2.94 7.49 -7.77
C ALA A 60 1.83 6.81 -8.60
N LEU A 61 1.75 5.49 -8.49
CA LEU A 61 0.79 4.64 -9.19
C LEU A 61 -0.47 4.48 -8.34
N PHE A 62 -1.62 4.89 -8.88
CA PHE A 62 -2.93 4.84 -8.22
C PHE A 62 -2.86 5.42 -6.80
N PRO A 63 -2.41 6.68 -6.64
CA PRO A 63 -1.98 7.21 -5.36
C PRO A 63 -3.14 7.36 -4.38
N THR A 64 -3.12 6.58 -3.29
CA THR A 64 -4.05 6.76 -2.16
C THR A 64 -3.39 7.69 -1.14
N ILE A 65 -3.38 8.99 -1.45
CA ILE A 65 -2.74 10.03 -0.63
C ILE A 65 -3.75 10.99 0.03
N GLU A 66 -5.02 10.87 -0.36
CA GLU A 66 -6.14 11.63 0.18
C GLU A 66 -7.41 10.78 0.14
N HIS A 67 -8.32 11.08 1.07
CA HIS A 67 -9.68 10.58 1.24
C HIS A 67 -9.82 9.06 1.09
N MET A 68 -8.87 8.29 1.62
CA MET A 68 -8.83 6.83 1.42
C MET A 68 -10.06 6.14 2.03
N ALA A 69 -10.49 6.56 3.22
CA ALA A 69 -11.71 6.08 3.86
C ALA A 69 -13.00 6.44 3.11
N GLU A 70 -13.00 7.54 2.34
CA GLU A 70 -14.19 8.02 1.64
C GLU A 70 -14.35 7.44 0.22
N SER A 71 -13.29 6.78 -0.28
CA SER A 71 -13.31 6.03 -1.52
C SER A 71 -14.39 4.93 -1.50
N PRO A 72 -14.91 4.51 -2.67
CA PRO A 72 -15.88 3.41 -2.75
C PRO A 72 -15.45 2.14 -1.99
N ASN A 73 -14.20 1.72 -2.16
CA ASN A 73 -13.65 0.56 -1.44
C ASN A 73 -13.44 0.87 0.05
N GLY A 74 -12.95 2.07 0.40
CA GLY A 74 -12.77 2.51 1.78
C GLY A 74 -14.08 2.48 2.57
N LYS A 75 -15.16 3.05 2.02
CA LYS A 75 -16.50 3.04 2.63
C LYS A 75 -17.05 1.63 2.83
N ARG A 76 -16.79 0.73 1.88
CA ARG A 76 -17.23 -0.67 1.98
C ARG A 76 -16.41 -1.46 3.00
N LEU A 77 -15.09 -1.27 3.04
CA LEU A 77 -14.16 -2.12 3.78
C LEU A 77 -13.93 -1.64 5.22
N LEU A 78 -13.88 -0.32 5.45
CA LEU A 78 -13.55 0.27 6.74
C LEU A 78 -14.46 -0.19 7.90
N PRO A 79 -15.81 -0.29 7.75
CA PRO A 79 -16.67 -0.78 8.83
C PRO A 79 -16.34 -2.22 9.24
N TRP A 80 -16.06 -3.08 8.26
CA TRP A 80 -15.67 -4.48 8.51
C TRP A 80 -14.31 -4.57 9.18
N LEU A 81 -13.32 -3.83 8.70
CA LEU A 81 -11.98 -3.81 9.30
C LEU A 81 -12.01 -3.26 10.74
N LYS A 82 -12.78 -2.21 11.02
CA LYS A 82 -13.00 -1.69 12.37
C LYS A 82 -13.65 -2.75 13.27
N LYS A 83 -14.65 -3.48 12.77
CA LYS A 83 -15.29 -4.57 13.52
C LYS A 83 -14.30 -5.70 13.82
N CYS A 84 -13.51 -6.13 12.83
CA CYS A 84 -12.47 -7.15 13.02
C CYS A 84 -11.39 -6.70 14.02
N ARG A 85 -10.97 -5.44 13.97
CA ARG A 85 -10.02 -4.85 14.93
C ARG A 85 -10.60 -4.80 16.35
N ASN A 86 -11.87 -4.42 16.50
CA ASN A 86 -12.52 -4.37 17.82
C ASN A 86 -12.76 -5.78 18.39
N TRP A 87 -13.02 -6.75 17.53
CA TRP A 87 -13.26 -8.15 17.90
C TRP A 87 -12.00 -9.01 17.71
N ASP A 88 -10.82 -8.44 17.99
CA ASP A 88 -9.53 -9.07 17.74
C ASP A 88 -9.37 -10.44 18.44
N GLY A 89 -9.92 -10.60 19.65
CA GLY A 89 -9.95 -11.89 20.34
C GLY A 89 -10.79 -12.96 19.61
N THR A 90 -11.95 -12.56 19.06
CA THR A 90 -12.79 -13.45 18.26
C THR A 90 -12.13 -13.80 16.94
N VAL A 91 -11.49 -12.83 16.27
CA VAL A 91 -10.72 -13.06 15.04
C VAL A 91 -9.57 -14.02 15.33
N GLN A 92 -8.84 -13.83 16.43
CA GLN A 92 -7.79 -14.74 16.85
C GLN A 92 -8.32 -16.14 17.08
N MET A 93 -9.42 -16.30 17.82
CA MET A 93 -10.03 -17.60 18.09
C MET A 93 -10.46 -18.31 16.80
N MET A 94 -11.17 -17.61 15.92
CA MET A 94 -11.66 -18.15 14.65
C MET A 94 -10.53 -18.55 13.71
N LEU A 95 -9.50 -17.71 13.59
CA LEU A 95 -8.37 -17.94 12.67
C LEU A 95 -7.24 -18.79 13.29
N SER A 96 -7.34 -19.15 14.58
CA SER A 96 -6.35 -20.04 15.22
C SER A 96 -6.27 -21.40 14.53
N CYS A 97 -7.35 -21.86 13.90
CA CYS A 97 -7.35 -23.09 13.10
C CYS A 97 -6.35 -23.04 11.93
N LEU A 98 -6.07 -21.85 11.38
CA LEU A 98 -5.12 -21.67 10.27
C LEU A 98 -3.68 -22.02 10.66
N ARG A 99 -3.35 -21.98 11.96
CA ARG A 99 -2.03 -22.40 12.45
C ARG A 99 -1.81 -23.90 12.37
N TYR A 100 -2.88 -24.67 12.59
CA TYR A 100 -2.82 -26.13 12.58
C TYR A 100 -2.97 -26.71 11.17
N LEU A 101 -3.24 -25.84 10.18
CA LEU A 101 -3.41 -26.26 8.81
C LEU A 101 -2.06 -26.65 8.19
N PRO A 102 -1.91 -27.86 7.62
CA PRO A 102 -0.66 -28.28 7.00
C PRO A 102 -0.34 -27.43 5.76
N ASN A 103 0.96 -27.24 5.50
CA ASN A 103 1.44 -26.36 4.42
C ASN A 103 0.87 -26.74 3.05
N SER A 104 0.69 -28.03 2.75
CA SER A 104 0.11 -28.50 1.49
C SER A 104 -1.34 -28.00 1.27
N VAL A 105 -2.10 -27.79 2.34
CA VAL A 105 -3.45 -27.22 2.23
C VAL A 105 -3.38 -25.71 2.05
N LYS A 106 -2.47 -25.02 2.75
CA LYS A 106 -2.22 -23.58 2.54
C LYS A 106 -1.78 -23.30 1.10
N GLU A 107 -0.85 -24.10 0.57
CA GLU A 107 -0.42 -24.06 -0.84
C GLU A 107 -1.59 -24.20 -1.79
N ARG A 108 -2.49 -25.16 -1.54
CA ARG A 108 -3.68 -25.37 -2.38
C ARG A 108 -4.64 -24.18 -2.32
N ILE A 109 -4.86 -23.60 -1.14
CA ILE A 109 -5.67 -22.39 -0.97
C ILE A 109 -5.05 -21.21 -1.71
N CYS A 110 -3.75 -20.95 -1.52
CA CYS A 110 -3.03 -19.88 -2.22
C CYS A 110 -3.08 -20.08 -3.73
N THR A 111 -2.80 -21.29 -4.21
CA THR A 111 -2.83 -21.63 -5.64
C THR A 111 -4.23 -21.47 -6.21
N PHE A 112 -5.27 -21.84 -5.46
CA PHE A 112 -6.67 -21.65 -5.88
C PHE A 112 -7.05 -20.17 -5.94
N LEU A 113 -6.73 -19.39 -4.91
CA LEU A 113 -7.02 -17.95 -4.85
C LEU A 113 -6.28 -17.17 -5.94
N MET A 114 -5.03 -17.54 -6.23
CA MET A 114 -4.20 -16.90 -7.25
C MET A 114 -4.46 -17.44 -8.67
N GLY A 115 -4.92 -18.69 -8.79
CA GLY A 115 -5.04 -19.45 -10.04
C GLY A 115 -6.23 -19.08 -10.94
N ASN A 116 -7.12 -18.20 -10.49
CA ASN A 116 -8.25 -17.74 -11.30
C ASN A 116 -7.85 -16.81 -12.48
N GLY A 117 -6.56 -16.56 -12.72
CA GLY A 117 -6.11 -15.71 -13.83
C GLY A 117 -4.70 -15.95 -14.39
N CYS A 118 -3.80 -16.68 -13.69
CA CYS A 118 -2.43 -16.93 -14.13
C CYS A 118 -2.04 -18.40 -13.93
N ARG A 119 -1.49 -19.04 -14.98
CA ARG A 119 -1.21 -20.50 -15.03
C ARG A 119 0.09 -20.93 -14.36
N TYR A 120 0.97 -20.01 -13.94
CA TYR A 120 2.23 -20.36 -13.29
C TYR A 120 2.73 -19.22 -12.39
N PHE A 121 3.02 -19.52 -11.12
CA PHE A 121 3.64 -18.58 -10.18
C PHE A 121 5.03 -19.10 -9.81
N PRO A 122 6.06 -18.24 -9.75
CA PRO A 122 7.34 -18.59 -9.16
C PRO A 122 7.15 -19.09 -7.71
N PRO A 123 7.90 -20.13 -7.28
CA PRO A 123 7.76 -20.71 -5.93
C PRO A 123 7.91 -19.68 -4.80
N CYS A 124 8.72 -18.64 -4.99
CA CYS A 124 8.90 -17.57 -4.01
C CYS A 124 7.62 -16.77 -3.74
N ILE A 125 6.80 -16.50 -4.76
CA ILE A 125 5.55 -15.74 -4.60
C ILE A 125 4.52 -16.59 -3.83
N LEU A 126 4.44 -17.88 -4.16
CA LEU A 126 3.57 -18.82 -3.45
C LEU A 126 3.97 -18.92 -1.97
N GLN A 127 5.27 -19.00 -1.69
CA GLN A 127 5.79 -19.04 -0.33
C GLN A 127 5.39 -17.79 0.47
N SER A 128 5.58 -16.60 -0.09
CA SER A 128 5.14 -15.35 0.54
C SER A 128 3.62 -15.30 0.75
N ALA A 129 2.83 -15.83 -0.17
CA ALA A 129 1.37 -15.90 -0.02
C ALA A 129 0.95 -16.84 1.13
N ILE A 130 1.68 -17.93 1.35
CA ILE A 130 1.43 -18.88 2.45
C ILE A 130 1.75 -18.24 3.80
N GLU A 131 2.80 -17.43 3.88
CA GLU A 131 3.20 -16.70 5.09
C GLU A 131 2.13 -15.69 5.53
N ILE A 132 1.34 -15.16 4.58
CA ILE A 132 0.17 -14.32 4.88
C ILE A 132 -0.91 -15.12 5.60
N ILE A 133 -1.02 -16.43 5.37
CA ILE A 133 -1.96 -17.34 6.06
C ILE A 133 -1.42 -17.73 7.44
N ASP A 134 -1.19 -16.71 8.27
CA ASP A 134 -0.97 -16.81 9.70
C ASP A 134 -1.86 -15.81 10.44
N VAL A 135 -2.42 -16.24 11.57
CA VAL A 135 -3.36 -15.42 12.35
C VAL A 135 -2.74 -14.12 12.85
N ASN A 136 -1.46 -14.09 13.20
CA ASN A 136 -0.81 -12.86 13.65
C ASN A 136 -0.59 -11.91 12.47
N VAL A 137 -0.17 -12.44 11.33
CA VAL A 137 0.05 -11.66 10.11
C VAL A 137 -1.25 -11.03 9.65
N ILE A 138 -2.35 -11.81 9.58
CA ILE A 138 -3.68 -11.30 9.24
C ILE A 138 -4.14 -10.20 10.22
N ARG A 139 -3.96 -10.42 11.53
CA ARG A 139 -4.31 -9.42 12.53
C ARG A 139 -3.50 -8.13 12.37
N ASN A 140 -2.23 -8.23 12.01
CA ASN A 140 -1.39 -7.05 11.73
C ASN A 140 -1.80 -6.35 10.45
N ILE A 141 -2.15 -7.08 9.39
CA ILE A 141 -2.70 -6.52 8.15
C ILE A 141 -3.99 -5.75 8.45
N ILE A 142 -4.91 -6.31 9.25
CA ILE A 142 -6.15 -5.62 9.64
C ILE A 142 -5.84 -4.33 10.41
N PHE A 143 -4.90 -4.40 11.36
CA PHE A 143 -4.51 -3.23 12.14
C PHE A 143 -3.93 -2.12 11.24
N MET A 144 -2.96 -2.47 10.38
CA MET A 144 -2.34 -1.54 9.42
C MET A 144 -3.37 -0.94 8.47
N ALA A 145 -4.25 -1.76 7.89
CA ALA A 145 -5.26 -1.28 6.95
C ALA A 145 -6.24 -0.29 7.60
N VAL A 146 -6.63 -0.50 8.86
CA VAL A 146 -7.45 0.47 9.61
C VAL A 146 -6.66 1.75 9.88
N ASP A 147 -5.40 1.63 10.31
CA ASP A 147 -4.53 2.77 10.60
C ASP A 147 -4.30 3.64 9.36
N GLU A 148 -4.02 3.03 8.22
CA GLU A 148 -3.86 3.66 6.90
C GLU A 148 -5.13 4.39 6.47
N LEU A 149 -6.30 3.72 6.55
CA LEU A 149 -7.57 4.31 6.15
C LEU A 149 -7.96 5.52 7.00
N ILE A 150 -7.60 5.53 8.29
CA ILE A 150 -7.89 6.65 9.19
C ILE A 150 -6.88 7.77 9.01
N THR A 151 -5.59 7.44 8.87
CA THR A 151 -4.51 8.42 8.78
C THR A 151 -4.56 9.16 7.44
N VAL A 152 -4.79 8.45 6.34
CA VAL A 152 -4.93 9.04 5.00
C VAL A 152 -6.35 9.58 4.79
N SER A 153 -6.66 10.62 5.56
CA SER A 153 -7.92 11.35 5.51
C SER A 153 -7.80 12.54 4.56
N ASN A 154 -7.45 13.73 5.03
CA ASN A 154 -7.26 14.88 4.14
C ASN A 154 -5.89 14.84 3.48
N LEU A 155 -5.78 15.47 2.31
CA LEU A 155 -4.48 15.65 1.67
C LEU A 155 -3.57 16.52 2.54
N ASP A 156 -2.41 15.99 2.89
CA ASP A 156 -1.32 16.77 3.47
C ASP A 156 -0.56 17.46 2.32
N GLU A 157 -0.70 18.78 2.22
CA GLU A 157 -0.06 19.59 1.17
C GLU A 157 1.46 19.47 1.19
N SER A 158 2.06 19.12 2.33
CA SER A 158 3.51 18.93 2.43
C SER A 158 4.02 17.80 1.53
N LEU A 159 3.18 16.82 1.21
CA LEU A 159 3.48 15.75 0.26
C LEU A 159 3.76 16.26 -1.16
N LEU A 160 3.24 17.45 -1.48
CA LEU A 160 3.31 18.03 -2.83
C LEU A 160 4.45 19.04 -3.00
N TYR A 161 5.24 19.34 -1.95
CA TYR A 161 6.36 20.29 -2.04
C TYR A 161 7.38 19.92 -3.12
N HIS A 162 7.58 18.62 -3.37
CA HIS A 162 8.49 18.11 -4.41
C HIS A 162 7.75 17.52 -5.62
N SER A 163 6.51 17.96 -5.86
CA SER A 163 5.65 17.50 -6.95
C SER A 163 6.28 17.66 -8.35
N ASN A 164 7.19 18.61 -8.53
CA ASN A 164 7.94 18.80 -9.77
C ASN A 164 8.72 17.54 -10.22
N ARG A 165 9.18 16.73 -9.25
CA ARG A 165 9.87 15.45 -9.48
C ARG A 165 8.93 14.25 -9.50
N CYS A 166 7.68 14.44 -9.10
CA CYS A 166 6.68 13.38 -9.04
C CYS A 166 5.94 13.26 -10.37
N ARG A 167 5.43 12.07 -10.64
CA ARG A 167 4.44 11.80 -11.69
C ARG A 167 3.34 10.97 -11.09
N PHE A 168 2.11 11.42 -11.23
CA PHE A 168 0.96 10.73 -10.66
C PHE A 168 0.19 10.02 -11.78
N LEU A 169 0.01 8.71 -11.63
CA LEU A 169 -0.75 7.87 -12.54
C LEU A 169 -2.05 7.47 -11.89
N TYR A 170 -3.18 7.81 -12.52
CA TYR A 170 -4.50 7.45 -12.04
C TYR A 170 -5.22 6.54 -13.04
N GLY A 171 -6.12 5.70 -12.53
CA GLY A 171 -7.02 4.87 -13.33
C GLY A 171 -8.41 5.45 -13.39
N THR A 172 -9.10 5.23 -14.51
CA THR A 172 -10.51 5.64 -14.66
C THR A 172 -11.49 4.78 -13.87
N VAL A 173 -11.13 3.54 -13.57
CA VAL A 173 -11.99 2.54 -12.91
C VAL A 173 -11.57 2.22 -11.48
N ASP A 174 -10.58 2.94 -10.95
CA ASP A 174 -10.03 2.69 -9.62
C ASP A 174 -11.05 3.02 -8.51
N GLN A 175 -11.29 2.06 -7.62
CA GLN A 175 -12.26 2.17 -6.53
C GLN A 175 -11.63 2.63 -5.21
N TRP A 176 -10.31 2.76 -5.14
CA TRP A 176 -9.56 3.35 -4.06
C TRP A 176 -9.23 4.81 -4.33
N CYS A 177 -8.98 5.16 -5.60
CA CYS A 177 -8.69 6.52 -6.01
C CYS A 177 -9.59 6.95 -7.20
N PRO A 178 -10.83 7.38 -6.92
CA PRO A 178 -11.78 7.78 -7.95
C PRO A 178 -11.25 8.89 -8.86
N LEU A 179 -11.75 8.92 -10.10
CA LEU A 179 -11.40 9.94 -11.10
C LEU A 179 -11.56 11.38 -10.60
N ARG A 180 -12.51 11.63 -9.69
CA ARG A 180 -12.68 12.94 -9.06
C ARG A 180 -11.40 13.43 -8.37
N TYR A 181 -10.72 12.58 -7.61
CA TYR A 181 -9.48 12.94 -6.91
C TYR A 181 -8.37 13.25 -7.93
N ALA A 182 -8.33 12.47 -9.01
CA ALA A 182 -7.41 12.69 -10.12
C ALA A 182 -7.62 14.09 -10.76
N LEU A 183 -8.87 14.48 -11.01
CA LEU A 183 -9.21 15.79 -11.60
C LEU A 183 -8.92 16.96 -10.63
N GLU A 184 -9.17 16.77 -9.33
CA GLU A 184 -8.82 17.77 -8.30
C GLU A 184 -7.31 17.95 -8.22
N MET A 185 -6.54 16.86 -8.22
CA MET A 185 -5.08 16.90 -8.27
C MET A 185 -4.54 17.56 -9.54
N GLN A 186 -5.16 17.28 -10.70
CA GLN A 186 -4.81 17.89 -11.97
C GLN A 186 -5.00 19.42 -11.93
N LYS A 187 -6.09 19.91 -11.32
CA LYS A 187 -6.32 21.35 -11.13
C LYS A 187 -5.25 21.99 -10.23
N ARG A 188 -4.75 21.26 -9.23
CA ARG A 188 -3.74 21.75 -8.28
C ARG A 188 -2.33 21.80 -8.89
N LEU A 189 -1.92 20.76 -9.62
CA LEU A 189 -0.54 20.58 -10.09
C LEU A 189 -0.32 20.88 -11.58
N GLY A 190 -1.39 21.02 -12.37
CA GLY A 190 -1.33 21.22 -13.82
C GLY A 190 -1.07 19.95 -14.62
N ASN A 191 -1.22 20.05 -15.95
CA ASN A 191 -1.30 18.89 -16.86
C ASN A 191 0.02 18.12 -17.05
N GLY A 192 1.19 18.71 -16.78
CA GLY A 192 2.50 18.11 -17.09
C GLY A 192 2.99 17.04 -16.10
N ILE A 193 2.32 16.90 -14.95
CA ILE A 193 2.73 16.04 -13.83
C ILE A 193 1.84 14.77 -13.74
N PHE A 194 0.78 14.73 -14.55
CA PHE A 194 -0.35 13.84 -14.34
C PHE A 194 -0.66 13.00 -15.58
N ILE A 195 -0.93 11.71 -15.36
CA ILE A 195 -1.27 10.75 -16.42
C ILE A 195 -2.55 10.02 -16.00
N ILE A 196 -3.61 10.16 -16.79
CA ILE A 196 -4.81 9.31 -16.67
C ILE A 196 -4.63 8.13 -17.62
N ASN A 197 -4.66 6.92 -17.07
CA ASN A 197 -4.74 5.73 -17.89
C ASN A 197 -6.19 5.27 -18.01
N TYR A 198 -6.65 5.14 -19.26
CA TYR A 198 -7.98 4.63 -19.61
C TYR A 198 -8.01 3.11 -19.71
N LEU A 199 -6.86 2.44 -19.62
CA LEU A 199 -6.77 0.98 -19.62
C LEU A 199 -7.21 0.41 -18.26
N LYS A 200 -8.09 -0.58 -18.35
CA LYS A 200 -8.62 -1.34 -17.22
C LYS A 200 -7.51 -2.26 -16.68
N PHE A 201 -6.72 -1.80 -15.71
CA PHE A 201 -5.78 -2.68 -15.01
C PHE A 201 -6.56 -3.59 -14.07
N HIS A 202 -6.99 -4.74 -14.59
CA HIS A 202 -7.66 -5.79 -13.80
C HIS A 202 -6.73 -6.51 -12.81
N TYR A 203 -5.42 -6.22 -12.82
CA TYR A 203 -4.39 -7.02 -12.16
C TYR A 203 -3.59 -6.30 -11.05
N LEU A 204 -3.94 -5.05 -10.70
CA LEU A 204 -3.16 -4.24 -9.74
C LEU A 204 -3.87 -3.98 -8.40
N HIS A 205 -5.07 -4.51 -8.19
CA HIS A 205 -5.83 -4.38 -6.94
C HIS A 205 -6.29 -5.73 -6.41
#